data_AF-A0A871BKS5-F1
#
_entry.id   AF-A0A871BKS5-F1
#
_cell.length_a   1.000
_cell.length_b   1.000
_cell.length_c   1.000
_cell.angle_alpha   90.00
_cell.angle_beta   90.00
_cell.angle_gamma   90.00
#
_symmetry.space_group_name_H-M   'P 1'
#
loop_
_entity.id
_entity.type
_entity.pdbx_description
1 polymer ?
#
loop_
_entity_poly.entity_id
_entity_poly.type
_entity_poly.pdbx_seq_one_letter_code
_entity_poly.pdbx_strand_id
1 'polypeptide(L)'
;MDTDLNQQVKEIAEARGLPESEILEQALERGVEDLWAELMVSQHVNDELDRETAIDLVGRDRVKRAERELQAVEDDVRWELSA
;
A
#
# COMPACT_ATOMS: atom_id res chain seq x y z
N MET A 1 22.24 1.80 2.07
CA MET A 1 22.64 1.63 3.48
C MET A 1 21.76 0.51 3.99
N ASP A 2 22.33 -0.64 4.34
CA ASP A 2 21.62 -1.62 5.15
C ASP A 2 21.49 -1.02 6.54
N THR A 3 20.44 -0.24 6.74
CA THR A 3 20.06 0.21 8.06
C THR A 3 19.50 -0.99 8.79
N ASP A 4 20.17 -1.39 9.87
CA ASP A 4 19.62 -2.36 10.80
C ASP A 4 18.26 -1.84 11.29
N LEU A 5 17.19 -2.61 11.04
CA LEU A 5 15.83 -2.26 11.42
C LEU A 5 15.75 -1.91 12.91
N ASN A 6 16.58 -2.57 13.73
CA ASN A 6 16.70 -2.28 15.15
C ASN A 6 17.17 -0.85 15.43
N GLN A 7 18.19 -0.37 14.70
CA GLN A 7 18.71 0.99 14.83
C GLN A 7 17.64 2.04 14.49
N GLN A 8 16.84 1.80 13.44
CA GLN A 8 15.76 2.71 13.06
C GLN A 8 14.65 2.77 14.11
N VAL A 9 14.26 1.61 14.65
CA VAL A 9 13.24 1.53 15.72
C VAL A 9 13.72 2.29 16.95
N LYS A 10 15.00 2.11 17.35
CA LYS A 10 15.59 2.82 18.47
C LYS A 10 15.61 4.34 18.27
N GLU A 11 16.05 4.82 17.10
CA GLU A 11 16.06 6.27 16.80
C GLU A 11 14.65 6.88 16.84
N ILE A 12 13.64 6.17 16.33
CA ILE A 12 12.24 6.60 16.37
C ILE A 12 11.72 6.62 17.82
N ALA A 13 12.01 5.58 18.59
CA ALA A 13 11.63 5.46 20.00
C ALA A 13 12.21 6.62 20.82
N GLU A 14 13.51 6.90 20.68
CA GLU A 14 14.20 8.02 21.33
C GLU A 14 13.61 9.37 20.92
N ALA A 15 13.37 9.60 19.62
CA ALA A 15 12.82 10.85 19.11
C ALA A 15 11.39 11.12 19.56
N ARG A 16 10.59 10.07 19.79
CA ARG A 16 9.17 10.18 20.19
C ARG A 16 8.97 10.03 21.70
N GLY A 17 9.98 9.59 22.44
CA GLY A 17 9.87 9.29 23.87
C GLY A 17 8.95 8.11 24.17
N LEU A 18 8.84 7.16 23.23
CA LEU A 18 8.00 5.96 23.34
C LEU A 18 8.90 4.71 23.46
N PRO A 19 8.42 3.62 24.11
CA PRO A 19 9.17 2.38 24.15
C PRO A 19 9.25 1.75 22.74
N GLU A 20 10.37 1.08 22.44
CA GLU A 20 10.57 0.40 21.15
C GLU A 20 9.46 -0.62 20.84
N SER A 21 8.89 -1.27 21.86
CA SER A 21 7.76 -2.19 21.69
C SER A 21 6.52 -1.53 21.10
N GLU A 22 6.23 -0.29 21.50
CA GLU A 22 5.09 0.47 20.98
C GLU A 22 5.35 0.95 19.54
N ILE A 23 6.60 1.28 19.21
CA ILE A 23 6.98 1.59 17.82
C ILE A 23 6.81 0.35 16.94
N LEU A 24 7.24 -0.82 17.41
CA LEU A 24 7.10 -2.08 16.70
C LEU A 24 5.63 -2.48 16.51
N GLU A 25 4.80 -2.33 17.54
CA GLU A 25 3.36 -2.58 17.45
C GLU A 25 2.70 -1.68 16.39
N GLN A 26 2.94 -0.37 16.45
CA GLN A 26 2.42 0.57 15.45
C GLN A 26 2.94 0.27 14.04
N ALA A 27 4.20 -0.15 13.91
CA ALA A 27 4.76 -0.51 12.60
C ALA A 27 4.11 -1.79 12.05
N LEU A 28 3.84 -2.77 12.91
CA LEU A 28 3.16 -4.00 12.53
C LEU A 28 1.70 -3.73 12.13
N GLU A 29 0.96 -2.96 12.92
CA GLU A 29 -0.42 -2.58 12.60
C GLU A 29 -0.51 -1.89 11.24
N ARG A 30 0.28 -0.83 11.05
CA ARG A 30 0.33 -0.11 9.75
C ARG A 30 0.77 -1.02 8.61
N GLY A 31 1.77 -1.86 8.85
CA GLY A 31 2.24 -2.81 7.85
C GLY A 31 1.17 -3.80 7.42
N VAL A 32 0.38 -4.33 8.35
CA VAL A 32 -0.73 -5.23 8.05
C VAL A 32 -1.86 -4.49 7.31
N GLU A 33 -2.20 -3.28 7.73
CA GLU A 33 -3.21 -2.45 7.03
C GLU A 33 -2.81 -2.13 5.59
N ASP A 34 -1.53 -1.81 5.35
CA ASP A 34 -1.01 -1.52 4.02
C ASP A 34 -0.99 -2.78 3.15
N LEU A 35 -0.50 -3.91 3.68
CA LEU A 35 -0.51 -5.20 2.96
C LEU A 35 -1.92 -5.67 2.63
N TRP A 36 -2.88 -5.47 3.54
CA TRP A 36 -4.28 -5.79 3.28
C TRP A 36 -4.84 -4.94 2.16
N ALA A 37 -4.54 -3.64 2.15
CA ALA A 37 -5.04 -2.75 1.12
C ALA A 37 -4.44 -3.06 -0.25
N GLU A 38 -3.15 -3.38 -0.33
CA GLU A 38 -2.49 -3.84 -1.55
C GLU A 38 -3.17 -5.09 -2.11
N LEU A 39 -3.51 -6.06 -1.25
CA LEU A 39 -4.22 -7.27 -1.67
C LEU A 39 -5.60 -6.96 -2.27
N MET A 40 -6.42 -6.14 -1.60
CA MET A 40 -7.77 -5.80 -2.08
C MET A 40 -7.73 -5.01 -3.39
N VAL A 41 -6.78 -4.07 -3.52
CA VAL A 41 -6.57 -3.33 -4.78
C VAL A 41 -6.15 -4.26 -5.90
N SER A 42 -5.24 -5.20 -5.64
CA SER A 42 -4.81 -6.20 -6.62
C SER A 42 -5.99 -7.06 -7.08
N GLN A 43 -6.82 -7.56 -6.16
CA GLN A 43 -8.02 -8.31 -6.52
C GLN A 43 -9.00 -7.48 -7.36
N HIS A 44 -9.16 -6.19 -7.03
CA HIS A 44 -10.02 -5.30 -7.81
C HIS A 44 -9.51 -5.09 -9.24
N VAL A 45 -8.21 -4.84 -9.41
CA VAL A 45 -7.57 -4.66 -10.72
C VAL A 45 -7.65 -5.92 -11.58
N ASN A 46 -7.66 -7.11 -10.97
CA ASN A 46 -7.79 -8.39 -11.66
C ASN A 46 -9.26 -8.83 -11.86
N ASP A 47 -10.24 -7.93 -11.66
CA ASP A 47 -11.69 -8.21 -11.74
C ASP A 47 -12.19 -9.30 -10.77
N GLU A 48 -11.40 -9.63 -9.73
CA GLU A 48 -11.74 -10.62 -8.70
C GLU A 48 -12.55 -10.01 -7.55
N LEU A 49 -12.52 -8.68 -7.41
CA LEU A 49 -13.26 -7.92 -6.40
C LEU A 49 -14.01 -6.77 -7.05
N ASP A 50 -15.32 -6.69 -6.78
CA ASP A 50 -16.12 -5.61 -7.32
C ASP A 50 -15.71 -4.25 -6.74
N ARG A 51 -15.94 -3.22 -7.53
CA ARG A 51 -15.52 -1.85 -7.22
C ARG A 51 -16.15 -1.29 -5.95
N GLU A 52 -17.42 -1.60 -5.68
CA GLU A 52 -18.12 -1.05 -4.52
C GLU A 52 -17.57 -1.67 -3.23
N THR A 53 -17.41 -2.98 -3.22
CA THR A 53 -16.77 -3.72 -2.12
C THR A 53 -15.32 -3.28 -1.91
N ALA A 54 -14.55 -3.07 -2.98
CA ALA A 54 -13.18 -2.54 -2.86
C ALA A 54 -13.17 -1.15 -2.21
N ILE A 55 -14.11 -0.27 -2.59
CA ILE A 55 -14.25 1.07 -1.98
C ILE A 55 -14.60 0.97 -0.50
N ASP A 56 -15.46 0.06 -0.12
CA ASP A 56 -15.86 -0.13 1.28
C ASP A 56 -14.70 -0.67 2.14
N LEU A 57 -13.84 -1.53 1.57
CA LEU A 57 -12.73 -2.14 2.28
C LEU A 57 -11.49 -1.25 2.38
N VAL A 58 -11.11 -0.53 1.32
CA VAL A 58 -9.85 0.25 1.28
C VAL A 58 -10.04 1.74 1.03
N GLY A 59 -11.28 2.19 0.82
CA GLY A 59 -11.59 3.57 0.55
C GLY A 59 -11.51 3.96 -0.93
N ARG A 60 -12.36 4.93 -1.30
CA ARG A 60 -12.53 5.41 -2.68
C ARG A 60 -11.25 5.94 -3.31
N ASP A 61 -10.41 6.62 -2.56
CA ASP A 61 -9.21 7.26 -3.11
C ASP A 61 -8.16 6.24 -3.52
N ARG A 62 -7.98 5.16 -2.74
CA ARG A 62 -7.06 4.06 -3.09
C ARG A 62 -7.53 3.33 -4.36
N VAL A 63 -8.82 3.00 -4.45
CA VAL A 63 -9.40 2.37 -5.65
C VAL A 63 -9.24 3.25 -6.89
N LYS A 64 -9.64 4.53 -6.81
CA LYS A 64 -9.51 5.46 -7.95
C LYS A 64 -8.08 5.65 -8.42
N ARG A 65 -7.12 5.60 -7.49
CA ARG A 65 -5.70 5.69 -7.84
C ARG A 65 -5.27 4.47 -8.64
N ALA A 66 -5.59 3.27 -8.16
CA ALA A 66 -5.26 2.03 -8.84
C ALA A 66 -5.87 1.95 -10.25
N GLU A 67 -7.14 2.33 -10.40
CA GLU A 67 -7.82 2.40 -11.71
C GLU A 67 -7.08 3.32 -12.70
N ARG A 68 -6.57 4.48 -12.23
CA ARG A 68 -5.80 5.40 -13.07
C ARG A 68 -4.44 4.85 -13.46
N GLU A 69 -3.77 4.19 -12.51
CA GLU A 69 -2.47 3.58 -12.75
C GLU A 69 -2.59 2.41 -13.75
N LEU A 70 -3.63 1.58 -13.62
CA LEU A 70 -3.96 0.54 -14.60
C LEU A 70 -4.18 1.14 -15.99
N GLN A 71 -5.04 2.17 -16.10
CA GLN A 71 -5.32 2.81 -17.40
C GLN A 71 -4.06 3.39 -18.04
N ALA A 72 -3.16 3.98 -17.24
CA ALA A 72 -1.90 4.52 -17.74
C ALA A 72 -0.99 3.42 -18.33
N VAL A 73 -0.95 2.24 -17.70
CA VAL A 73 -0.20 1.09 -18.21
C VAL A 73 -0.85 0.53 -19.48
N GLU A 74 -2.18 0.40 -19.51
CA GLU A 74 -2.89 -0.06 -20.72
C GLU A 74 -2.70 0.89 -21.90
N ASP A 75 -2.72 2.20 -21.64
CA ASP A 75 -2.49 3.22 -22.65
C ASP A 75 -1.06 3.14 -23.21
N ASP A 76 -0.07 2.87 -22.37
CA ASP A 76 1.33 2.68 -22.77
C ASP A 76 1.52 1.43 -23.64
N VAL A 77 0.92 0.30 -23.22
CA VAL A 77 0.91 -0.94 -24.02
C VAL A 77 0.21 -0.73 -25.36
N ARG A 78 -0.93 -0.02 -25.39
CA ARG A 78 -1.65 0.29 -26.63
C ARG A 78 -0.83 1.19 -27.54
N TRP A 79 -0.11 2.16 -26.98
CA TRP A 79 0.80 3.01 -27.74
C TRP A 79 1.86 2.18 -28.45
N GLU A 80 2.54 1.28 -27.72
CA GLU A 80 3.56 0.39 -28.30
C GLU A 80 3.00 -0.50 -29.42
N LEU A 81 1.82 -1.10 -29.19
CA LEU A 81 1.18 -1.97 -30.19
C LEU A 81 0.69 -1.22 -31.45
N SER A 82 0.59 0.11 -31.40
CA SER A 82 0.12 0.96 -32.49
C SER A 82 1.23 1.72 -33.23
N ALA A 83 2.48 1.60 -32.77
CA ALA A 83 3.68 2.22 -33.36
C ALA A 83 4.36 1.31 -34.39
#